data_AF-A0A1T4KF82-F1
#
_entry.id   AF-A0A1T4KF82-F1
#
_cell.length_a   1.000
_cell.length_b   1.000
_cell.length_c   1.000
_cell.angle_alpha   90.00
_cell.angle_beta   90.00
_cell.angle_gamma   90.00
#
_symmetry.space_group_name_H-M   'P 1'
#
loop_
_entity.id
_entity.type
_entity.pdbx_description
1 polymer ?
#
loop_
_entity_poly.entity_id
_entity_poly.type
_entity_poly.pdbx_seq_one_letter_code
_entity_poly.pdbx_strand_id
1 'polypeptide(L)'
;MKKIILIFLLLSTFMFGKTIDKNNYILVDTRESSYYNGWPEEGMERGGHIPGATDFSYRWLDKKNLTESNVKILNERLKEKGILNSEKEIILYNSNPKENEVVRNYLEKLGVKNIKTYDFNKYLENEKAPLVKFPGYEKLVPAYWVKKAIEGKVENSCCEKYKVYEVSWGPLNSAVNYLKGHIPGAVHINTDNIEPPPEWMINSDENLINFAKSIGIDKNSGVILYGENIMAAFRLGVIFEYLGVKDVKILNGGYNAWHREGYKEESGIEIGNPVDSFGSNIPLNKNYILNINEAKKVLKDNKEHELLVDIRSYKERIGEVSGYSYMHRKGRIKGSVWGMGGTSSVTLEDYRNIDNTMRNGNEILAMWKKLNIDPNKKLVFFCGSGWRASEALYYSQVLGFKNNSIYSNGWMEWSKNKNNPIELGVE
;
A
#
# COMPACT_ATOMS: atom_id res chain seq x y z
N MET A 1 -14.93 -21.31 -2.64
CA MET A 1 -15.36 -20.66 -3.89
C MET A 1 -16.87 -20.35 -4.00
N LYS A 2 -17.80 -21.20 -3.56
CA LYS A 2 -19.26 -20.93 -3.67
C LYS A 2 -19.84 -19.87 -2.72
N LYS A 3 -19.12 -19.40 -1.68
CA LYS A 3 -19.63 -18.37 -0.74
C LYS A 3 -19.11 -16.94 -0.99
N ILE A 4 -17.97 -16.76 -1.65
CA ILE A 4 -17.38 -15.42 -1.90
C ILE A 4 -17.84 -14.86 -3.25
N ILE A 5 -18.08 -15.72 -4.25
CA ILE A 5 -18.59 -15.31 -5.57
C ILE A 5 -20.12 -15.09 -5.54
N LEU A 6 -20.85 -15.75 -4.63
CA LEU A 6 -22.32 -15.70 -4.57
C LEU A 6 -22.87 -14.43 -3.90
N ILE A 7 -22.04 -13.71 -3.13
CA ILE A 7 -22.42 -12.43 -2.51
C ILE A 7 -22.30 -11.26 -3.51
N PHE A 8 -21.51 -11.41 -4.57
CA PHE A 8 -21.33 -10.37 -5.59
C PHE A 8 -22.48 -10.27 -6.60
N LEU A 9 -23.32 -11.31 -6.74
CA LEU A 9 -24.42 -11.34 -7.72
C LEU A 9 -25.80 -10.98 -7.14
N LEU A 10 -25.99 -10.99 -5.82
CA LEU A 10 -27.33 -10.90 -5.20
C LEU A 10 -27.71 -9.52 -4.62
N LEU A 11 -26.83 -8.52 -4.70
CA LEU A 11 -27.02 -7.22 -4.02
C LEU A 11 -27.27 -6.02 -4.94
N SER A 12 -27.44 -6.24 -6.25
CA SER A 12 -27.65 -5.16 -7.23
C SER A 12 -29.12 -4.70 -7.40
N THR A 13 -30.06 -5.24 -6.64
CA THR A 13 -31.51 -5.03 -6.89
C THR A 13 -32.14 -3.89 -6.09
N PHE A 14 -31.53 -3.40 -5.01
CA PHE A 14 -32.26 -2.57 -4.04
C PHE A 14 -32.09 -1.05 -4.12
N MET A 15 -31.35 -0.49 -5.09
CA MET A 15 -31.20 0.98 -5.20
C MET A 15 -31.49 1.61 -6.57
N PHE A 16 -31.61 0.84 -7.66
CA PHE A 16 -31.82 1.41 -9.00
C PHE A 16 -33.00 0.81 -9.78
N GLY A 17 -33.81 -0.06 -9.19
CA GLY A 17 -34.93 -0.72 -9.90
C GLY A 17 -34.52 -1.63 -11.07
N LYS A 18 -33.21 -1.74 -11.36
CA LYS A 18 -32.57 -2.71 -12.25
C LYS A 18 -31.19 -3.02 -11.69
N THR A 19 -30.73 -4.25 -11.91
CA THR A 19 -29.31 -4.64 -11.82
C THR A 19 -28.45 -3.50 -12.36
N ILE A 20 -27.36 -3.14 -11.66
CA ILE A 20 -26.26 -2.36 -12.25
C ILE A 20 -25.80 -3.12 -13.50
N ASP A 21 -26.38 -2.78 -14.64
CA ASP A 21 -26.05 -3.40 -15.89
C ASP A 21 -24.70 -2.84 -16.32
N LYS A 22 -23.65 -3.54 -15.93
CA LYS A 22 -22.26 -3.23 -16.31
C LYS A 22 -22.08 -3.16 -17.83
N ASN A 23 -23.06 -3.57 -18.64
CA ASN A 23 -23.02 -3.41 -20.08
C ASN A 23 -23.28 -1.95 -20.52
N ASN A 24 -23.97 -1.13 -19.73
CA ASN A 24 -24.42 0.20 -20.17
C ASN A 24 -23.67 1.38 -19.55
N TYR A 25 -23.05 1.22 -18.38
CA TYR A 25 -22.32 2.30 -17.73
C TYR A 25 -21.06 1.85 -16.97
N ILE A 26 -20.20 2.83 -16.67
CA ILE A 26 -19.03 2.71 -15.80
C ILE A 26 -19.18 3.75 -14.70
N LEU A 27 -19.26 3.28 -13.46
CA LEU A 27 -19.36 4.12 -12.28
C LEU A 27 -17.94 4.43 -11.76
N VAL A 28 -17.62 5.71 -11.56
CA VAL A 28 -16.28 6.18 -11.19
C VAL A 28 -16.37 7.03 -9.93
N ASP A 29 -15.78 6.53 -8.85
CA ASP A 29 -15.53 7.29 -7.63
C ASP A 29 -14.41 8.29 -7.88
N THR A 30 -14.70 9.58 -7.82
CA THR A 30 -13.69 10.61 -8.05
C THR A 30 -13.04 11.11 -6.76
N ARG A 31 -13.40 10.55 -5.60
CA ARG A 31 -12.91 11.00 -4.30
C ARG A 31 -11.47 10.56 -4.03
N GLU A 32 -10.94 10.90 -2.86
CA GLU A 32 -9.66 10.40 -2.38
C GLU A 32 -9.67 8.86 -2.17
N SER A 33 -8.52 8.23 -2.41
CA SER A 33 -8.39 6.76 -2.48
C SER A 33 -8.75 6.02 -1.18
N SER A 34 -8.47 6.59 -0.01
CA SER A 34 -8.76 6.00 1.29
C SER A 34 -10.27 5.94 1.52
N TYR A 35 -11.03 6.91 1.00
CA TYR A 35 -12.50 6.88 1.01
C TYR A 35 -13.06 5.74 0.15
N TYR A 36 -12.52 5.56 -1.06
CA TYR A 36 -12.84 4.42 -1.89
C TYR A 36 -12.48 3.10 -1.18
N ASN A 37 -11.31 3.03 -0.54
CA ASN A 37 -10.83 1.82 0.13
C ASN A 37 -11.73 1.37 1.28
N GLY A 38 -12.37 2.31 2.00
CA GLY A 38 -13.33 1.97 3.05
C GLY A 38 -13.51 3.01 4.14
N TRP A 39 -12.62 4.00 4.23
CA TRP A 39 -12.76 5.08 5.20
C TRP A 39 -13.98 5.95 4.88
N PRO A 40 -14.72 6.43 5.90
CA PRO A 40 -15.64 7.52 5.68
C PRO A 40 -14.89 8.79 5.30
N GLU A 41 -15.56 9.68 4.58
CA GLU A 41 -15.10 11.06 4.46
C GLU A 41 -15.14 11.76 5.82
N GLU A 42 -14.32 12.79 6.01
CA GLU A 42 -14.29 13.51 7.27
C GLU A 42 -15.69 14.08 7.60
N GLY A 43 -16.26 13.63 8.72
CA GLY A 43 -17.60 14.03 9.16
C GLY A 43 -18.72 13.10 8.70
N MET A 44 -18.44 12.10 7.87
CA MET A 44 -19.41 11.08 7.49
C MET A 44 -19.34 9.85 8.41
N GLU A 45 -20.47 9.18 8.61
CA GLU A 45 -20.54 7.96 9.42
C GLU A 45 -20.16 6.70 8.63
N ARG A 46 -20.39 6.71 7.31
CA ARG A 46 -20.28 5.55 6.43
C ARG A 46 -19.22 5.80 5.37
N GLY A 47 -18.41 4.78 5.11
CA GLY A 47 -17.28 4.82 4.18
C GLY A 47 -17.29 3.70 3.16
N GLY A 48 -16.39 3.77 2.19
CA GLY A 48 -16.34 2.86 1.05
C GLY A 48 -16.98 3.43 -0.20
N HIS A 49 -17.11 2.60 -1.22
CA HIS A 49 -17.56 2.97 -2.56
C HIS A 49 -18.87 2.28 -2.94
N ILE A 50 -19.56 2.82 -3.95
CA ILE A 50 -20.77 2.21 -4.52
C ILE A 50 -20.38 0.86 -5.16
N PRO A 51 -21.13 -0.23 -4.93
CA PRO A 51 -20.81 -1.54 -5.50
C PRO A 51 -20.59 -1.50 -7.01
N GLY A 52 -19.45 -2.02 -7.45
CA GLY A 52 -19.08 -2.07 -8.86
C GLY A 52 -18.43 -0.80 -9.42
N ALA A 53 -18.25 0.25 -8.61
CA ALA A 53 -17.46 1.41 -8.99
C ALA A 53 -15.97 1.05 -9.21
N THR A 54 -15.32 1.81 -10.09
CA THR A 54 -13.86 1.98 -10.13
C THR A 54 -13.51 3.35 -9.54
N ASP A 55 -12.23 3.67 -9.37
CA ASP A 55 -11.77 4.98 -8.90
C ASP A 55 -11.05 5.77 -10.00
N PHE A 56 -11.16 7.10 -9.94
CA PHE A 56 -10.25 8.02 -10.62
C PHE A 56 -10.25 9.36 -9.88
N SER A 57 -9.35 9.49 -8.90
CA SER A 57 -9.38 10.58 -7.94
C SER A 57 -9.11 11.94 -8.59
N TYR A 58 -9.91 12.96 -8.25
CA TYR A 58 -9.66 14.34 -8.65
C TYR A 58 -8.27 14.83 -8.19
N ARG A 59 -7.75 14.29 -7.08
CA ARG A 59 -6.44 14.68 -6.50
C ARG A 59 -5.26 14.33 -7.40
N TRP A 60 -5.43 13.34 -8.27
CA TRP A 60 -4.41 12.97 -9.25
C TRP A 60 -4.26 14.04 -10.35
N LEU A 61 -5.25 14.92 -10.49
CA LEU A 61 -5.27 15.98 -11.50
C LEU A 61 -4.76 17.33 -10.97
N ASP A 62 -4.20 17.37 -9.75
CA ASP A 62 -3.45 18.53 -9.28
C ASP A 62 -2.29 18.82 -10.24
N LYS A 63 -2.10 20.10 -10.60
CA LYS A 63 -1.06 20.54 -11.53
C LYS A 63 0.34 20.04 -11.14
N LYS A 64 0.64 19.95 -9.84
CA LYS A 64 1.93 19.44 -9.34
C LYS A 64 2.16 17.96 -9.67
N ASN A 65 1.08 17.19 -9.84
CA ASN A 65 1.11 15.77 -10.16
C ASN A 65 1.13 15.49 -11.66
N LEU A 66 0.76 16.44 -12.53
CA LEU A 66 0.62 16.25 -13.98
C LEU A 66 1.95 16.40 -14.76
N THR A 67 2.98 15.65 -14.35
CA THR A 67 4.18 15.46 -15.18
C THR A 67 3.85 14.61 -16.41
N GLU A 68 4.67 14.67 -17.45
CA GLU A 68 4.46 13.87 -18.68
C GLU A 68 4.38 12.36 -18.39
N SER A 69 5.25 11.87 -17.48
CA SER A 69 5.24 10.48 -17.01
C SER A 69 3.93 10.13 -16.29
N ASN A 70 3.47 11.01 -15.40
CA ASN A 70 2.24 10.75 -14.64
C ASN A 70 1.00 10.81 -15.54
N VAL A 71 0.96 11.71 -16.53
CA VAL A 71 -0.12 11.75 -17.53
C VAL A 71 -0.17 10.44 -18.33
N LYS A 72 0.99 9.88 -18.70
CA LYS A 72 1.04 8.57 -19.36
C LYS A 72 0.45 7.47 -18.48
N ILE A 73 0.84 7.42 -17.20
CA ILE A 73 0.29 6.45 -16.23
C ILE A 73 -1.22 6.62 -16.11
N LEU A 74 -1.72 7.84 -15.92
CA LEU A 74 -3.17 8.10 -15.80
C LEU A 74 -3.94 7.64 -17.04
N ASN A 75 -3.43 7.94 -18.24
CA ASN A 75 -4.07 7.52 -19.48
C ASN A 75 -4.08 5.99 -19.65
N GLU A 76 -3.00 5.30 -19.24
CA GLU A 76 -2.96 3.83 -19.21
C GLU A 76 -3.98 3.27 -18.22
N ARG A 77 -4.09 3.83 -17.01
CA ARG A 77 -5.10 3.41 -16.02
C ARG A 77 -6.53 3.64 -16.51
N LEU A 78 -6.81 4.77 -17.15
CA LEU A 78 -8.14 5.02 -17.74
C LEU A 78 -8.47 4.03 -18.88
N LYS A 79 -7.49 3.61 -19.68
CA LYS A 79 -7.68 2.54 -20.69
C LYS A 79 -7.96 1.19 -20.02
N GLU A 80 -7.18 0.82 -19.00
CA GLU A 80 -7.36 -0.43 -18.25
C GLU A 80 -8.74 -0.51 -17.57
N LYS A 81 -9.25 0.63 -17.09
CA LYS A 81 -10.60 0.77 -16.53
C LYS A 81 -11.72 0.79 -17.59
N GLY A 82 -11.36 0.83 -18.87
CA GLY A 82 -12.31 0.94 -19.98
C GLY A 82 -13.03 2.27 -20.05
N ILE A 83 -12.48 3.34 -19.45
CA ILE A 83 -13.07 4.69 -19.47
C ILE A 83 -12.73 5.40 -20.78
N LEU A 84 -11.46 5.32 -21.22
CA LEU A 84 -11.09 5.87 -22.53
C LEU A 84 -11.64 5.00 -23.66
N ASN A 85 -12.21 5.67 -24.68
CA ASN A 85 -12.83 5.06 -25.86
C ASN A 85 -14.05 4.17 -25.54
N SER A 86 -14.71 4.40 -24.40
CA SER A 86 -15.94 3.69 -24.04
C SER A 86 -17.15 4.24 -24.79
N GLU A 87 -18.00 3.35 -25.28
CA GLU A 87 -19.36 3.69 -25.73
C GLU A 87 -20.37 3.72 -24.55
N LYS A 88 -19.94 3.26 -23.36
CA LYS A 88 -20.78 3.24 -22.15
C LYS A 88 -20.91 4.63 -21.56
N GLU A 89 -21.99 4.85 -20.83
CA GLU A 89 -22.16 6.05 -20.01
C GLU A 89 -21.18 6.04 -18.83
N ILE A 90 -20.38 7.08 -18.68
CA ILE A 90 -19.48 7.27 -17.54
C ILE A 90 -20.22 8.08 -16.48
N ILE A 91 -20.42 7.52 -15.29
CA ILE A 91 -21.06 8.20 -14.17
C ILE A 91 -19.97 8.51 -13.14
N LEU A 92 -19.58 9.77 -13.04
CA LEU A 92 -18.65 10.27 -12.02
C LEU A 92 -19.43 10.57 -10.74
N TYR A 93 -18.95 10.15 -9.58
CA TYR A 93 -19.53 10.57 -8.32
C TYR A 93 -18.52 11.06 -7.31
N ASN A 94 -18.98 12.02 -6.49
CA ASN A 94 -18.24 12.66 -5.42
C ASN A 94 -19.24 13.32 -4.46
N SER A 95 -18.88 13.49 -3.19
CA SER A 95 -19.63 14.29 -2.22
C SER A 95 -19.51 15.79 -2.51
N ASN A 96 -18.48 16.21 -3.23
CA ASN A 96 -18.25 17.58 -3.68
C ASN A 96 -18.43 17.68 -5.20
N PRO A 97 -19.53 18.29 -5.69
CA PRO A 97 -19.79 18.43 -7.13
C PRO A 97 -18.66 19.12 -7.90
N LYS A 98 -17.91 20.05 -7.26
CA LYS A 98 -16.80 20.75 -7.91
C LYS A 98 -15.62 19.81 -8.23
N GLU A 99 -15.42 18.77 -7.44
CA GLU A 99 -14.34 17.80 -7.65
C GLU A 99 -14.67 16.82 -8.78
N ASN A 100 -15.95 16.45 -8.93
CA ASN A 100 -16.43 15.72 -10.12
C ASN A 100 -16.13 16.50 -11.41
N GLU A 101 -16.31 17.82 -11.38
CA GLU A 101 -16.04 18.68 -12.54
C GLU A 101 -14.58 18.69 -12.96
N VAL A 102 -13.64 18.57 -12.03
CA VAL A 102 -12.21 18.45 -12.33
C VAL A 102 -11.95 17.19 -13.18
N VAL A 103 -12.51 16.05 -12.78
CA VAL A 103 -12.37 14.79 -13.52
C VAL A 103 -13.14 14.83 -14.84
N ARG A 104 -14.36 15.36 -14.86
CA ARG A 104 -15.16 15.51 -16.09
C ARG A 104 -14.39 16.29 -17.16
N ASN A 105 -13.89 17.47 -16.81
CA ASN A 105 -13.12 18.32 -17.72
C ASN A 105 -11.86 17.64 -18.24
N TYR A 106 -11.20 16.81 -17.42
CA TYR A 106 -10.03 16.05 -17.85
C TYR A 106 -10.40 14.96 -18.86
N LEU A 107 -11.46 14.20 -18.59
CA LEU A 107 -11.94 13.14 -19.49
C LEU A 107 -12.48 13.70 -20.82
N GLU A 108 -13.18 14.83 -20.80
CA GLU A 108 -13.65 15.52 -22.01
C GLU A 108 -12.48 15.96 -22.91
N LYS A 109 -11.40 16.48 -22.32
CA LYS A 109 -10.17 16.81 -23.06
C LYS A 109 -9.50 15.59 -23.70
N LEU A 110 -9.69 14.40 -23.12
CA LEU A 110 -9.24 13.13 -23.67
C LEU A 110 -10.24 12.53 -24.68
N GLY A 111 -11.33 13.23 -24.99
CA GLY A 111 -12.32 12.85 -25.99
C GLY A 111 -13.45 11.96 -25.47
N VAL A 112 -13.59 11.76 -24.16
CA VAL A 112 -14.72 11.03 -23.57
C VAL A 112 -15.97 11.92 -23.61
N LYS A 113 -17.07 11.42 -24.20
CA LYS A 113 -18.26 12.25 -24.48
C LYS A 113 -19.45 11.98 -23.54
N ASN A 114 -19.75 10.71 -23.27
CA ASN A 114 -20.95 10.32 -22.52
C ASN A 114 -20.68 10.34 -21.01
N ILE A 115 -20.53 11.53 -20.41
CA ILE A 115 -20.22 11.69 -18.99
C ILE A 115 -21.38 12.34 -18.24
N LYS A 116 -21.83 11.69 -17.16
CA LYS A 116 -22.76 12.24 -16.17
C LYS A 116 -22.06 12.37 -14.81
N THR A 117 -22.57 13.27 -13.99
CA THR A 117 -22.15 13.41 -12.60
C THR A 117 -23.27 13.03 -11.65
N TYR A 118 -22.91 12.51 -10.49
CA TYR A 118 -23.83 12.10 -9.44
C TYR A 118 -23.29 12.56 -8.08
N ASP A 119 -24.19 13.11 -7.25
CA ASP A 119 -23.87 13.59 -5.91
C ASP A 119 -23.90 12.42 -4.92
N PHE A 120 -22.73 12.07 -4.38
CA PHE A 120 -22.60 10.95 -3.46
C PHE A 120 -23.40 11.13 -2.17
N ASN A 121 -23.64 12.37 -1.73
CA ASN A 121 -24.45 12.62 -0.53
C ASN A 121 -25.87 12.07 -0.69
N LYS A 122 -26.45 12.17 -1.90
CA LYS A 122 -27.78 11.61 -2.21
C LYS A 122 -27.83 10.09 -2.12
N TYR A 123 -26.71 9.42 -2.39
CA TYR A 123 -26.62 7.97 -2.21
C TYR A 123 -26.67 7.60 -0.73
N LEU A 124 -26.01 8.42 0.10
CA LEU A 124 -25.92 8.21 1.54
C LEU A 124 -27.20 8.56 2.29
N GLU A 125 -28.09 9.40 1.74
CA GLU A 125 -29.44 9.65 2.28
C GLU A 125 -30.22 8.35 2.53
N ASN A 126 -29.97 7.31 1.73
CA ASN A 126 -30.41 5.96 2.05
C ASN A 126 -29.42 5.30 3.00
N GLU A 127 -29.77 5.25 4.29
CA GLU A 127 -28.97 4.59 5.34
C GLU A 127 -28.67 3.11 5.04
N LYS A 128 -29.52 2.44 4.24
CA LYS A 128 -29.37 1.04 3.85
C LYS A 128 -28.67 0.84 2.51
N ALA A 129 -28.20 1.92 1.87
CA ALA A 129 -27.47 1.85 0.62
C ALA A 129 -26.25 0.93 0.74
N PRO A 130 -26.00 -0.02 -0.19
CA PRO A 130 -24.82 -0.86 -0.07
C PRO A 130 -23.53 -0.05 -0.31
N LEU A 131 -22.51 -0.27 0.50
CA LEU A 131 -21.16 0.23 0.27
C LEU A 131 -20.17 -0.93 0.35
N VAL A 132 -19.12 -0.87 -0.47
CA VAL A 132 -18.03 -1.84 -0.48
C VAL A 132 -16.80 -1.23 0.17
N LYS A 133 -16.13 -2.02 1.01
CA LYS A 133 -14.87 -1.68 1.67
C LYS A 133 -13.90 -2.85 1.50
N PHE A 134 -12.61 -2.57 1.40
CA PHE A 134 -11.60 -3.61 1.48
C PHE A 134 -11.47 -4.11 2.94
N PRO A 135 -11.37 -5.42 3.21
CA PRO A 135 -11.46 -5.96 4.57
C PRO A 135 -10.45 -5.40 5.58
N GLY A 136 -9.29 -4.95 5.11
CA GLY A 136 -8.21 -4.39 5.92
C GLY A 136 -7.91 -2.92 5.63
N TYR A 137 -8.89 -2.14 5.12
CA TYR A 137 -8.70 -0.73 4.76
C TYR A 137 -8.04 0.11 5.87
N GLU A 138 -8.26 -0.26 7.14
CA GLU A 138 -7.73 0.45 8.30
C GLU A 138 -6.20 0.39 8.43
N LYS A 139 -5.52 -0.50 7.71
CA LYS A 139 -4.04 -0.56 7.66
C LYS A 139 -3.44 0.70 7.03
N LEU A 140 -4.17 1.31 6.09
CA LEU A 140 -3.77 2.52 5.38
C LEU A 140 -4.70 3.66 5.79
N VAL A 141 -4.18 4.61 6.57
CA VAL A 141 -4.98 5.68 7.16
C VAL A 141 -4.91 6.97 6.33
N PRO A 142 -6.02 7.70 6.16
CA PRO A 142 -6.00 9.03 5.55
C PRO A 142 -5.41 10.06 6.52
N ALA A 143 -4.95 11.19 5.99
CA ALA A 143 -4.32 12.26 6.78
C ALA A 143 -5.24 12.80 7.89
N TYR A 144 -6.53 12.98 7.64
CA TYR A 144 -7.47 13.48 8.66
C TYR A 144 -7.57 12.53 9.86
N TRP A 145 -7.48 11.22 9.61
CA TRP A 145 -7.49 10.21 10.67
C TRP A 145 -6.22 10.30 11.50
N VAL A 146 -5.05 10.48 10.86
CA VAL A 146 -3.77 10.69 11.57
C VAL A 146 -3.87 11.92 12.47
N LYS A 147 -4.41 13.03 11.97
CA LYS A 147 -4.63 14.25 12.76
C LYS A 147 -5.49 13.98 14.01
N LYS A 148 -6.60 13.25 13.87
CA LYS A 148 -7.41 12.85 15.02
C LYS A 148 -6.65 11.91 15.97
N ALA A 149 -5.85 10.99 15.44
CA ALA A 149 -5.13 9.99 16.21
C ALA A 149 -4.04 10.60 17.09
N ILE A 150 -3.30 11.60 16.58
CA ILE A 150 -2.29 12.33 17.36
C ILE A 150 -2.91 13.25 18.43
N GLU A 151 -4.17 13.62 18.25
CA GLU A 151 -4.96 14.37 19.23
C GLU A 151 -5.68 13.46 20.25
N GLY A 152 -5.57 12.13 20.13
CA GLY A 152 -6.28 11.18 20.98
C GLY A 152 -7.80 11.13 20.75
N LYS A 153 -8.26 11.51 19.54
CA LYS A 153 -9.67 11.68 19.18
C LYS A 153 -10.20 10.62 18.21
N VAL A 154 -9.53 9.49 18.09
CA VAL A 154 -10.01 8.37 17.26
C VAL A 154 -10.79 7.37 18.11
N GLU A 155 -11.98 7.02 17.64
CA GLU A 155 -12.80 5.99 18.27
C GLU A 155 -12.20 4.60 18.07
N ASN A 156 -12.54 3.65 18.95
CA ASN A 156 -12.10 2.25 18.89
C ASN A 156 -10.57 2.07 18.79
N SER A 157 -9.82 3.01 19.38
CA SER A 157 -8.36 2.95 19.40
C SER A 157 -7.83 1.82 20.26
N CYS A 158 -6.70 1.25 19.87
CA CYS A 158 -5.99 0.26 20.68
C CYS A 158 -5.25 0.87 21.89
N CYS A 159 -5.04 2.19 21.89
CA CYS A 159 -4.25 2.99 22.83
C CYS A 159 -4.78 4.44 22.93
N GLU A 160 -4.41 5.17 23.99
CA GLU A 160 -4.87 6.56 24.19
C GLU A 160 -4.38 7.51 23.09
N LYS A 161 -3.12 7.38 22.67
CA LYS A 161 -2.52 8.17 21.60
C LYS A 161 -1.56 7.32 20.78
N TYR A 162 -1.63 7.48 19.46
CA TYR A 162 -0.70 6.84 18.55
C TYR A 162 0.65 7.56 18.57
N LYS A 163 1.73 6.78 18.55
CA LYS A 163 3.09 7.29 18.36
C LYS A 163 3.36 7.42 16.86
N VAL A 164 3.86 8.57 16.42
CA VAL A 164 4.10 8.83 15.00
C VAL A 164 5.58 8.76 14.71
N TYR A 165 5.94 8.11 13.61
CA TYR A 165 7.32 8.01 13.17
C TYR A 165 7.44 8.36 11.69
N GLU A 166 8.36 9.27 11.38
CA GLU A 166 8.85 9.49 10.03
C GLU A 166 9.99 8.51 9.77
N VAL A 167 9.95 7.82 8.63
CA VAL A 167 10.91 6.77 8.31
C VAL A 167 11.57 7.09 6.99
N SER A 168 12.89 7.25 7.02
CA SER A 168 13.72 7.48 5.84
C SER A 168 15.11 6.86 6.01
N TRP A 169 15.83 6.74 4.90
CA TRP A 169 17.21 6.25 4.94
C TRP A 169 18.18 7.37 5.29
N GLY A 170 19.08 7.10 6.24
CA GLY A 170 20.15 7.99 6.64
C GLY A 170 19.97 8.57 8.05
N PRO A 171 21.05 9.05 8.67
CA PRO A 171 21.01 9.63 10.01
C PRO A 171 20.23 10.95 10.04
N LEU A 172 19.76 11.34 11.23
CA LEU A 172 18.94 12.54 11.47
C LEU A 172 19.52 13.82 10.87
N ASN A 173 20.85 14.02 10.92
CA ASN A 173 21.50 15.19 10.34
C ASN A 173 21.39 15.28 8.80
N SER A 174 21.05 14.16 8.14
CA SER A 174 20.81 14.03 6.71
C SER A 174 19.32 14.07 6.36
N ALA A 175 18.43 13.98 7.35
CA ALA A 175 16.97 14.00 7.20
C ALA A 175 16.44 15.44 7.02
N VAL A 176 16.93 16.15 6.01
CA VAL A 176 16.66 17.59 5.80
C VAL A 176 15.17 17.90 5.66
N ASN A 177 14.40 17.03 5.00
CA ASN A 177 12.96 17.25 4.82
C ASN A 177 12.21 17.10 6.14
N TYR A 178 12.53 16.07 6.94
CA TYR A 178 12.01 15.94 8.30
C TYR A 178 12.33 17.16 9.16
N LEU A 179 13.59 17.61 9.18
CA LEU A 179 14.00 18.76 10.00
C LEU A 179 13.27 20.06 9.61
N LYS A 180 12.88 20.22 8.33
CA LYS A 180 12.12 21.36 7.85
C LYS A 180 10.64 21.28 8.20
N GLY A 181 10.03 20.11 8.05
CA GLY A 181 8.60 19.91 8.24
C GLY A 181 8.26 18.44 8.43
N HIS A 182 7.60 18.11 9.54
CA HIS A 182 7.12 16.77 9.84
C HIS A 182 5.75 16.82 10.54
N ILE A 183 5.07 15.67 10.58
CA ILE A 183 3.79 15.54 11.29
C ILE A 183 4.02 15.83 12.78
N PRO A 184 3.15 16.59 13.47
CA PRO A 184 3.38 16.96 14.86
C PRO A 184 3.65 15.77 15.78
N GLY A 185 4.72 15.87 16.57
CA GLY A 185 5.22 14.80 17.45
C GLY A 185 5.82 13.58 16.75
N ALA A 186 6.10 13.64 15.45
CA ALA A 186 6.73 12.54 14.73
C ALA A 186 8.22 12.44 15.03
N VAL A 187 8.68 11.26 15.44
CA VAL A 187 10.10 10.96 15.65
C VAL A 187 10.71 10.40 14.36
N HIS A 188 11.86 10.93 13.94
CA HIS A 188 12.60 10.40 12.79
C HIS A 188 13.27 9.07 13.09
N ILE A 189 13.13 8.12 12.16
CA ILE A 189 13.74 6.79 12.20
C ILE A 189 14.63 6.60 10.98
N ASN A 190 15.91 6.31 11.23
CA ASN A 190 16.84 5.83 10.21
C ASN A 190 16.61 4.32 9.98
N THR A 191 16.39 3.91 8.74
CA THR A 191 16.27 2.50 8.38
C THR A 191 17.51 1.67 8.76
N ASP A 192 18.69 2.27 8.90
CA ASP A 192 19.90 1.54 9.32
C ASP A 192 19.76 0.88 10.71
N ASN A 193 18.83 1.37 11.54
CA ASN A 193 18.56 0.75 12.84
C ASN A 193 17.92 -0.64 12.72
N ILE A 194 17.14 -0.87 11.67
CA ILE A 194 16.44 -2.13 11.41
C ILE A 194 17.14 -3.03 10.39
N GLU A 195 18.03 -2.47 9.58
CA GLU A 195 18.85 -3.20 8.64
C GLU A 195 20.24 -2.55 8.58
N PRO A 196 21.21 -2.98 9.40
CA PRO A 196 22.46 -2.23 9.53
C PRO A 196 23.42 -2.41 8.33
N PRO A 197 24.23 -1.38 8.01
CA PRO A 197 25.36 -1.54 7.09
C PRO A 197 26.42 -2.49 7.67
N PRO A 198 27.26 -3.11 6.82
CA PRO A 198 27.27 -3.00 5.35
C PRO A 198 26.29 -3.97 4.67
N GLU A 199 25.55 -4.76 5.45
CA GLU A 199 24.79 -5.89 4.93
C GLU A 199 23.40 -5.50 4.39
N TRP A 200 22.77 -4.47 4.95
CA TRP A 200 21.41 -4.04 4.62
C TRP A 200 20.37 -5.17 4.67
N MET A 201 20.68 -6.20 5.47
CA MET A 201 19.78 -7.30 5.83
C MET A 201 19.11 -6.97 7.14
N ILE A 202 17.95 -7.58 7.37
CA ILE A 202 17.23 -7.39 8.62
C ILE A 202 18.13 -7.70 9.83
N ASN A 203 18.07 -6.83 10.85
CA ASN A 203 18.82 -6.97 12.08
C ASN A 203 18.34 -8.20 12.89
N SER A 204 19.09 -8.60 13.92
CA SER A 204 18.69 -9.70 14.80
C SER A 204 17.42 -9.35 15.59
N ASP A 205 16.63 -10.37 15.94
CA ASP A 205 15.43 -10.21 16.77
C ASP A 205 15.71 -9.40 18.05
N GLU A 206 16.83 -9.67 18.72
CA GLU A 206 17.26 -8.94 19.93
C GLU A 206 17.47 -7.45 19.65
N ASN A 207 18.20 -7.12 18.58
CA ASN A 207 18.47 -5.73 18.21
C ASN A 207 17.20 -4.99 17.77
N LEU A 208 16.29 -5.67 17.05
CA LEU A 208 15.01 -5.09 16.66
C LEU A 208 14.13 -4.77 17.87
N ILE A 209 14.09 -5.67 18.87
CA ILE A 209 13.38 -5.45 20.13
C ILE A 209 14.01 -4.30 20.93
N ASN A 210 15.34 -4.28 21.04
CA ASN A 210 16.05 -3.19 21.73
C ASN A 210 15.85 -1.85 21.04
N PHE A 211 15.84 -1.83 19.71
CA PHE A 211 15.53 -0.65 18.92
C PHE A 211 14.10 -0.18 19.18
N ALA A 212 13.10 -1.05 19.09
CA ALA A 212 11.71 -0.70 19.39
C ALA A 212 11.57 -0.07 20.79
N LYS A 213 12.21 -0.66 21.81
CA LYS A 213 12.26 -0.10 23.16
C LYS A 213 12.88 1.31 23.21
N SER A 214 14.01 1.52 22.52
CA SER A 214 14.74 2.80 22.53
C SER A 214 13.93 3.96 21.96
N ILE A 215 13.01 3.69 21.05
CA ILE A 215 12.12 4.70 20.45
C ILE A 215 10.74 4.75 21.13
N GLY A 216 10.59 4.01 22.22
CA GLY A 216 9.41 4.03 23.08
C GLY A 216 8.30 3.07 22.69
N ILE A 217 8.56 2.03 21.90
CA ILE A 217 7.54 1.07 21.47
C ILE A 217 7.58 -0.20 22.33
N ASP A 218 6.40 -0.60 22.78
CA ASP A 218 6.14 -1.92 23.37
C ASP A 218 5.08 -2.68 22.54
N LYS A 219 4.81 -3.94 22.91
CA LYS A 219 3.81 -4.76 22.22
C LYS A 219 2.39 -4.19 22.26
N ASN A 220 2.06 -3.30 23.19
CA ASN A 220 0.73 -2.72 23.36
C ASN A 220 0.55 -1.40 22.62
N SER A 221 1.62 -0.86 22.04
CA SER A 221 1.63 0.44 21.39
C SER A 221 0.80 0.44 20.10
N GLY A 222 0.14 1.58 19.84
CA GLY A 222 -0.37 1.95 18.52
C GLY A 222 0.62 2.90 17.85
N VAL A 223 1.00 2.61 16.60
CA VAL A 223 1.97 3.40 15.85
C VAL A 223 1.45 3.80 14.48
N ILE A 224 1.83 4.99 14.04
CA ILE A 224 1.56 5.52 12.69
C ILE A 224 2.89 5.80 12.03
N LEU A 225 3.11 5.18 10.88
CA LEU A 225 4.34 5.33 10.10
C LEU A 225 4.08 6.10 8.82
N TYR A 226 5.01 6.95 8.45
CA TYR A 226 5.03 7.60 7.14
C TYR A 226 6.47 7.89 6.74
N GLY A 227 6.67 8.30 5.49
CA GLY A 227 7.95 8.79 5.01
C GLY A 227 7.76 9.50 3.68
N GLU A 228 8.79 10.21 3.22
CA GLU A 228 8.81 10.75 1.86
C GLU A 228 8.91 9.62 0.83
N ASN A 229 9.87 8.70 1.03
CA ASN A 229 9.84 7.39 0.39
C ASN A 229 8.99 6.44 1.25
N ILE A 230 7.71 6.32 0.91
CA ILE A 230 6.74 5.52 1.66
C ILE A 230 7.15 4.04 1.86
N MET A 231 8.03 3.47 1.03
CA MET A 231 8.54 2.09 1.23
C MET A 231 9.26 1.92 2.56
N ALA A 232 9.94 2.95 3.05
CA ALA A 232 10.64 2.90 4.33
C ALA A 232 9.65 2.70 5.49
N ALA A 233 8.50 3.38 5.44
CA ALA A 233 7.42 3.21 6.41
C ALA A 233 6.82 1.79 6.35
N PHE A 234 6.57 1.26 5.14
CA PHE A 234 6.12 -0.12 4.96
C PHE A 234 7.12 -1.15 5.51
N ARG A 235 8.41 -0.93 5.25
CA ARG A 235 9.50 -1.77 5.73
C ARG A 235 9.52 -1.85 7.26
N LEU A 236 9.49 -0.70 7.94
CA LEU A 236 9.42 -0.66 9.40
C LEU A 236 8.11 -1.24 9.93
N GLY A 237 6.99 -1.00 9.23
CA GLY A 237 5.69 -1.55 9.60
C GLY A 237 5.67 -3.07 9.66
N VAL A 238 6.25 -3.74 8.66
CA VAL A 238 6.35 -5.21 8.65
C VAL A 238 7.19 -5.71 9.81
N ILE A 239 8.24 -4.99 10.19
CA ILE A 239 9.08 -5.33 11.35
C ILE A 239 8.30 -5.18 12.64
N PHE A 240 7.54 -4.10 12.83
CA PHE A 240 6.69 -3.94 14.02
C PHE A 240 5.59 -4.98 14.10
N GLU A 241 4.98 -5.36 12.97
CA GLU A 241 4.02 -6.47 12.93
C GLU A 241 4.70 -7.81 13.25
N TYR A 242 5.90 -8.07 12.73
CA TYR A 242 6.71 -9.25 13.07
C TYR A 242 7.02 -9.33 14.57
N LEU A 243 7.44 -8.21 15.17
CA LEU A 243 7.70 -8.12 16.62
C LEU A 243 6.41 -8.32 17.44
N GLY A 244 5.27 -7.91 16.91
CA GLY A 244 3.96 -8.06 17.56
C GLY A 244 3.42 -6.79 18.19
N VAL A 245 3.76 -5.63 17.63
CA VAL A 245 3.13 -4.34 18.00
C VAL A 245 1.64 -4.42 17.69
N LYS A 246 0.80 -4.04 18.67
CA LYS A 246 -0.65 -4.24 18.67
C LYS A 246 -1.35 -3.62 17.48
N ASP A 247 -1.01 -2.38 17.12
CA ASP A 247 -1.60 -1.71 15.98
C ASP A 247 -0.59 -0.86 15.22
N VAL A 248 -0.40 -1.20 13.95
CA VAL A 248 0.58 -0.56 13.06
C VAL A 248 -0.18 -0.03 11.85
N LYS A 249 -0.21 1.30 11.72
CA LYS A 249 -0.87 2.01 10.63
C LYS A 249 0.14 2.73 9.76
N ILE A 250 -0.18 2.88 8.48
CA ILE A 250 0.66 3.65 7.54
C ILE A 250 -0.18 4.76 6.92
N LEU A 251 0.35 5.99 6.90
CA LEU A 251 -0.29 7.11 6.20
C LEU A 251 -0.31 6.84 4.69
N ASN A 252 -1.51 6.65 4.12
CA ASN A 252 -1.69 6.36 2.71
C ASN A 252 -1.20 7.56 1.87
N GLY A 253 -0.17 7.36 1.04
CA GLY A 253 0.49 8.45 0.30
C GLY A 253 1.65 9.15 1.02
N GLY A 254 1.97 8.75 2.26
CA GLY A 254 3.15 9.22 3.00
C GLY A 254 3.10 10.71 3.32
N TYR A 255 4.28 11.35 3.42
CA TYR A 255 4.39 12.77 3.75
C TYR A 255 3.56 13.68 2.82
N ASN A 256 3.56 13.37 1.52
CA ASN A 256 2.83 14.16 0.52
C ASN A 256 1.32 14.18 0.75
N ALA A 257 0.75 13.15 1.40
CA ALA A 257 -0.66 13.14 1.76
C ALA A 257 -0.97 14.14 2.87
N TRP A 258 -0.12 14.20 3.91
CA TRP A 258 -0.25 15.18 5.00
C TRP A 258 -0.10 16.61 4.50
N HIS A 259 1.00 16.86 3.77
CA HIS A 259 1.33 18.18 3.26
C HIS A 259 0.23 18.76 2.36
N ARG A 260 -0.42 17.91 1.55
CA ARG A 260 -1.49 18.29 0.63
C ARG A 260 -2.74 18.81 1.35
N GLU A 261 -3.05 18.29 2.53
CA GLU A 261 -4.20 18.78 3.32
C GLU A 261 -3.92 20.15 3.96
N GLY A 262 -2.68 20.64 3.90
CA GLY A 262 -2.29 21.89 4.56
C GLY A 262 -2.39 21.83 6.08
N TYR A 263 -2.29 20.63 6.65
CA TYR A 263 -2.27 20.45 8.10
C TYR A 263 -0.99 21.01 8.71
N LYS A 264 -1.06 21.32 10.02
CA LYS A 264 0.09 21.84 10.78
C LYS A 264 1.27 20.87 10.67
N GLU A 265 2.46 21.40 10.44
CA GLU A 265 3.73 20.68 10.52
C GLU A 265 4.57 21.28 11.67
N GLU A 266 5.48 20.47 12.20
CA GLU A 266 6.51 20.87 13.16
C GLU A 266 7.89 20.79 12.49
N SER A 267 8.85 21.54 13.01
CA SER A 267 10.22 21.61 12.50
C SER A 267 11.20 21.31 13.63
N GLY A 268 12.39 20.84 13.30
CA GLY A 268 13.40 20.47 14.28
C GLY A 268 13.39 18.98 14.61
N ILE A 269 13.67 18.64 15.87
CA ILE A 269 13.93 17.26 16.31
C ILE A 269 12.91 16.89 17.39
N GLU A 270 12.21 15.79 17.17
CA GLU A 270 11.43 15.11 18.22
C GLU A 270 12.20 13.88 18.72
N ILE A 271 12.20 13.69 20.05
CA ILE A 271 12.91 12.58 20.70
C ILE A 271 11.87 11.61 21.27
N GLY A 272 11.96 10.34 20.89
CA GLY A 272 11.14 9.28 21.46
C GLY A 272 11.47 9.04 22.93
N ASN A 273 10.46 8.72 23.73
CA ASN A 273 10.64 8.36 25.14
C ASN A 273 10.86 6.85 25.26
N PRO A 274 12.05 6.36 25.64
CA PRO A 274 12.32 4.93 25.73
C PRO A 274 11.39 4.21 26.71
N VAL A 275 11.17 2.92 26.49
CA VAL A 275 10.47 2.03 27.41
C VAL A 275 11.39 0.93 27.92
N ASP A 276 11.22 0.54 29.19
CA ASP A 276 12.09 -0.45 29.85
C ASP A 276 11.89 -1.87 29.31
N SER A 277 10.70 -2.18 28.79
CA SER A 277 10.34 -3.51 28.29
C SER A 277 9.44 -3.42 27.07
N PHE A 278 9.69 -4.29 26.09
CA PHE A 278 8.78 -4.50 24.97
C PHE A 278 7.57 -5.37 25.37
N GLY A 279 7.69 -6.15 26.45
CA GLY A 279 6.70 -7.14 26.85
C GLY A 279 6.85 -8.53 26.20
N SER A 280 7.94 -8.75 25.46
CA SER A 280 8.44 -10.04 24.95
C SER A 280 9.93 -9.92 24.61
N ASN A 281 10.69 -11.03 24.72
CA ASN A 281 12.10 -11.10 24.31
C ASN A 281 12.28 -11.79 22.94
N ILE A 282 11.17 -12.20 22.32
CA ILE A 282 11.14 -12.78 20.98
C ILE A 282 10.00 -12.15 20.17
N PRO A 283 10.09 -12.12 18.83
CA PRO A 283 9.00 -11.68 17.97
C PRO A 283 7.77 -12.57 18.16
N LEU A 284 6.59 -11.94 18.25
CA LEU A 284 5.33 -12.65 18.49
C LEU A 284 4.73 -13.24 17.20
N ASN A 285 5.07 -12.69 16.03
CA ASN A 285 4.54 -13.11 14.73
C ASN A 285 5.62 -13.66 13.81
N LYS A 286 6.34 -14.71 14.25
CA LYS A 286 7.52 -15.25 13.55
C LYS A 286 7.30 -15.63 12.08
N ASN A 287 6.06 -15.96 11.70
CA ASN A 287 5.72 -16.33 10.32
C ASN A 287 5.60 -15.14 9.36
N TYR A 288 5.74 -13.89 9.83
CA TYR A 288 5.71 -12.69 8.97
C TYR A 288 6.96 -12.52 8.12
N ILE A 289 8.11 -12.93 8.67
CA ILE A 289 9.41 -12.78 8.03
C ILE A 289 10.07 -14.14 7.97
N LEU A 290 10.22 -14.66 6.76
CA LEU A 290 10.84 -15.94 6.48
C LEU A 290 12.34 -15.77 6.29
N ASN A 291 13.10 -16.77 6.74
CA ASN A 291 14.50 -16.94 6.38
C ASN A 291 14.65 -17.68 5.03
N ILE A 292 15.88 -17.78 4.52
CA ILE A 292 16.15 -18.43 3.23
C ILE A 292 15.76 -19.92 3.20
N ASN A 293 15.85 -20.64 4.32
CA ASN A 293 15.48 -22.06 4.34
C ASN A 293 13.97 -22.23 4.22
N GLU A 294 13.18 -21.34 4.81
CA GLU A 294 11.73 -21.30 4.65
C GLU A 294 11.34 -20.86 3.24
N ALA A 295 12.00 -19.86 2.65
CA ALA A 295 11.81 -19.51 1.25
C ALA A 295 12.11 -20.69 0.30
N LYS A 296 13.13 -21.50 0.60
CA LYS A 296 13.40 -22.75 -0.14
C LYS A 296 12.30 -23.80 0.04
N LYS A 297 11.63 -23.86 1.19
CA LYS A 297 10.48 -24.76 1.40
C LYS A 297 9.29 -24.33 0.55
N VAL A 298 9.02 -23.03 0.43
CA VAL A 298 7.98 -22.47 -0.46
C VAL A 298 8.20 -22.94 -1.91
N LEU A 299 9.45 -22.97 -2.39
CA LEU A 299 9.75 -23.44 -3.74
C LEU A 299 9.56 -24.96 -3.92
N LYS A 300 9.72 -25.76 -2.85
CA LYS A 300 9.51 -27.21 -2.89
C LYS A 300 8.04 -27.62 -2.90
N ASP A 301 7.15 -26.74 -2.47
CA ASP A 301 5.69 -26.90 -2.53
C ASP A 301 5.17 -26.90 -3.99
N ASN A 302 6.04 -26.65 -4.98
CA ASN A 302 5.69 -26.67 -6.41
C ASN A 302 4.46 -25.81 -6.75
N LYS A 303 4.27 -24.72 -6.01
CA LYS A 303 3.17 -23.76 -6.16
C LYS A 303 1.80 -24.35 -5.84
N GLU A 304 1.69 -25.42 -5.05
CA GLU A 304 0.39 -26.02 -4.68
C GLU A 304 -0.36 -25.15 -3.65
N HIS A 305 0.31 -24.75 -2.58
CA HIS A 305 -0.24 -24.04 -1.42
C HIS A 305 0.42 -22.68 -1.17
N GLU A 306 1.69 -22.51 -1.55
CA GLU A 306 2.48 -21.31 -1.30
C GLU A 306 3.15 -20.79 -2.60
N LEU A 307 3.28 -19.47 -2.72
CA LEU A 307 3.94 -18.82 -3.85
C LEU A 307 5.05 -17.90 -3.36
N LEU A 308 6.26 -18.07 -3.88
CA LEU A 308 7.33 -17.09 -3.73
C LEU A 308 7.18 -16.03 -4.82
N VAL A 309 6.79 -14.82 -4.45
CA VAL A 309 6.39 -13.73 -5.36
C VAL A 309 7.49 -12.67 -5.46
N ASP A 310 8.05 -12.51 -6.66
CA ASP A 310 9.12 -11.56 -7.00
C ASP A 310 8.52 -10.18 -7.31
N ILE A 311 8.69 -9.21 -6.40
CA ILE A 311 8.24 -7.82 -6.50
C ILE A 311 9.39 -6.92 -7.00
N ARG A 312 10.11 -7.38 -8.02
CA ARG A 312 11.19 -6.61 -8.68
C ARG A 312 10.75 -6.11 -10.05
N SER A 313 11.47 -5.12 -10.58
CA SER A 313 11.25 -4.63 -11.94
C SER A 313 11.46 -5.74 -12.97
N TYR A 314 10.87 -5.58 -14.15
CA TYR A 314 11.03 -6.54 -15.24
C TYR A 314 12.51 -6.74 -15.62
N LYS A 315 13.30 -5.65 -15.63
CA LYS A 315 14.74 -5.69 -15.92
C LYS A 315 15.54 -6.50 -14.89
N GLU A 316 15.19 -6.41 -13.61
CA GLU A 316 15.76 -7.26 -12.56
C GLU A 316 15.32 -8.73 -12.74
N ARG A 317 14.04 -8.94 -13.06
CA ARG A 317 13.45 -10.28 -13.25
C ARG A 317 14.13 -11.07 -14.36
N ILE A 318 14.38 -10.46 -15.52
CA ILE A 318 15.03 -11.14 -16.65
C ILE A 318 16.57 -11.20 -16.52
N GLY A 319 17.14 -10.53 -15.51
CA GLY A 319 18.58 -10.51 -15.26
C GLY A 319 19.37 -9.53 -16.14
N GLU A 320 18.72 -8.52 -16.74
CA GLU A 320 19.40 -7.42 -17.44
C GLU A 320 20.24 -6.59 -16.44
N VAL A 321 19.68 -6.32 -15.27
CA VAL A 321 20.32 -5.62 -14.15
C VAL A 321 20.11 -6.39 -12.85
N SER A 322 20.96 -6.14 -11.85
CA SER A 322 20.69 -6.59 -10.47
C SER A 322 19.70 -5.68 -9.75
N GLY A 323 19.58 -4.43 -10.21
CA GLY A 323 18.80 -3.36 -9.59
C GLY A 323 19.58 -2.51 -8.58
N TYR A 324 20.75 -2.97 -8.11
CA TYR A 324 21.46 -2.34 -7.01
C TYR A 324 22.96 -2.30 -7.29
N SER A 325 23.61 -1.16 -7.04
CA SER A 325 25.05 -0.97 -7.26
C SER A 325 25.91 -1.92 -6.44
N TYR A 326 25.42 -2.35 -5.27
CA TYR A 326 26.08 -3.25 -4.33
C TYR A 326 25.71 -4.73 -4.50
N MET A 327 24.86 -5.08 -5.48
CA MET A 327 24.55 -6.47 -5.82
C MET A 327 25.06 -6.78 -7.23
N HIS A 328 25.99 -7.72 -7.37
CA HIS A 328 26.61 -7.99 -8.68
C HIS A 328 25.92 -9.11 -9.47
N ARG A 329 25.44 -10.16 -8.80
CA ARG A 329 24.81 -11.30 -9.47
C ARG A 329 23.41 -10.90 -9.97
N LYS A 330 23.15 -11.18 -11.25
CA LYS A 330 21.89 -10.88 -11.93
C LYS A 330 21.02 -12.14 -12.10
N GLY A 331 19.73 -11.94 -12.30
CA GLY A 331 18.74 -12.98 -12.54
C GLY A 331 17.64 -13.02 -11.49
N ARG A 332 16.95 -14.15 -11.42
CA ARG A 332 15.84 -14.37 -10.49
C ARG A 332 15.94 -15.70 -9.76
N ILE A 333 15.21 -15.81 -8.66
CA ILE A 333 15.08 -17.07 -7.92
C ILE A 333 14.32 -18.07 -8.80
N LYS A 334 14.94 -19.22 -9.09
CA LYS A 334 14.31 -20.27 -9.88
C LYS A 334 13.00 -20.72 -9.25
N GLY A 335 11.91 -20.72 -10.02
CA GLY A 335 10.58 -21.13 -9.56
C GLY A 335 9.72 -20.04 -8.92
N SER A 336 10.26 -18.84 -8.66
CA SER A 336 9.43 -17.72 -8.22
C SER A 336 8.51 -17.21 -9.33
N VAL A 337 7.36 -16.65 -8.95
CA VAL A 337 6.41 -16.01 -9.86
C VAL A 337 6.64 -14.51 -9.85
N TRP A 338 6.56 -13.85 -11.02
CA TRP A 338 6.70 -12.41 -11.09
C TRP A 338 5.39 -11.73 -10.67
N GLY A 339 5.46 -10.91 -9.62
CA GLY A 339 4.33 -10.16 -9.10
C GLY A 339 4.24 -8.74 -9.62
N MET A 340 4.94 -8.39 -10.70
CA MET A 340 5.12 -6.99 -11.13
C MET A 340 5.81 -6.13 -10.05
N GLY A 341 6.01 -4.84 -10.33
CA GLY A 341 6.71 -3.97 -9.40
C GLY A 341 6.74 -2.54 -9.88
N GLY A 342 7.91 -2.10 -10.33
CA GLY A 342 8.11 -0.77 -10.87
C GLY A 342 9.09 -0.74 -12.02
N THR A 343 9.33 0.45 -12.56
CA THR A 343 10.32 0.66 -13.63
C THR A 343 11.76 0.40 -13.17
N SER A 344 12.03 0.46 -11.85
CA SER A 344 13.37 0.27 -11.28
C SER A 344 13.33 -0.39 -9.88
N SER A 345 14.50 -0.48 -9.24
CA SER A 345 14.64 -1.03 -7.88
C SER A 345 14.09 -0.14 -6.77
N VAL A 346 13.79 1.12 -7.09
CA VAL A 346 13.36 2.16 -6.13
C VAL A 346 11.94 2.67 -6.40
N THR A 347 11.17 2.00 -7.27
CA THR A 347 9.81 2.38 -7.62
C THR A 347 8.83 1.19 -7.54
N LEU A 348 7.53 1.49 -7.49
CA LEU A 348 6.46 0.49 -7.36
C LEU A 348 5.16 0.94 -8.06
N GLU A 349 5.27 1.48 -9.27
CA GLU A 349 4.16 2.09 -10.03
C GLU A 349 3.02 1.11 -10.35
N ASP A 350 3.27 -0.20 -10.39
CA ASP A 350 2.22 -1.19 -10.65
C ASP A 350 1.25 -1.33 -9.47
N TYR A 351 1.68 -0.92 -8.27
CA TYR A 351 0.94 -1.01 -7.01
C TYR A 351 0.52 0.33 -6.42
N ARG A 352 0.93 1.45 -7.03
CA ARG A 352 0.63 2.80 -6.54
C ARG A 352 -0.16 3.63 -7.53
N ASN A 353 -0.95 4.55 -7.01
CA ASN A 353 -1.39 5.72 -7.76
C ASN A 353 -0.24 6.74 -7.87
N ILE A 354 -0.38 7.73 -8.76
CA ILE A 354 0.66 8.73 -9.00
C ILE A 354 0.94 9.64 -7.79
N ASP A 355 0.06 9.64 -6.79
CA ASP A 355 0.20 10.40 -5.55
C ASP A 355 0.72 9.54 -4.37
N ASN A 356 1.33 8.39 -4.68
CA ASN A 356 1.88 7.37 -3.77
C ASN A 356 0.85 6.66 -2.87
N THR A 357 -0.45 6.87 -3.09
CA THR A 357 -1.48 6.06 -2.43
C THR A 357 -1.54 4.66 -3.04
N MET A 358 -2.09 3.69 -2.30
CA MET A 358 -2.31 2.33 -2.81
C MET A 358 -3.19 2.36 -4.07
N ARG A 359 -2.73 1.71 -5.14
CA ARG A 359 -3.53 1.48 -6.34
C ARG A 359 -4.80 0.70 -5.98
N ASN A 360 -5.90 0.99 -6.67
CA ASN A 360 -7.17 0.29 -6.45
C ASN A 360 -7.00 -1.23 -6.29
N GLY A 361 -7.47 -1.74 -5.16
CA GLY A 361 -7.33 -3.13 -4.79
C GLY A 361 -7.88 -4.13 -5.80
N ASN A 362 -8.96 -3.76 -6.51
CA ASN A 362 -9.54 -4.60 -7.55
C ASN A 362 -8.60 -4.71 -8.76
N GLU A 363 -7.78 -3.69 -9.03
CA GLU A 363 -6.78 -3.73 -10.11
C GLU A 363 -5.58 -4.58 -9.74
N ILE A 364 -5.13 -4.52 -8.47
CA ILE A 364 -4.07 -5.40 -7.96
C ILE A 364 -4.52 -6.87 -8.06
N LEU A 365 -5.76 -7.18 -7.65
CA LEU A 365 -6.34 -8.51 -7.80
C LEU A 365 -6.44 -8.98 -9.25
N ALA A 366 -6.87 -8.08 -10.16
CA ALA A 366 -6.94 -8.39 -11.58
C ALA A 366 -5.55 -8.62 -12.20
N MET A 367 -4.56 -7.84 -11.78
CA MET A 367 -3.16 -8.00 -12.16
C MET A 367 -2.61 -9.36 -11.70
N TRP A 368 -2.75 -9.71 -10.42
CA TRP A 368 -2.34 -11.01 -9.89
C TRP A 368 -3.02 -12.17 -10.63
N LYS A 369 -4.32 -12.06 -10.92
CA LYS A 369 -5.04 -13.06 -11.71
C LYS A 369 -4.43 -13.24 -13.11
N LYS A 370 -4.10 -12.15 -13.83
CA LYS A 370 -3.45 -12.20 -15.15
C LYS A 370 -2.06 -12.86 -15.08
N LEU A 371 -1.36 -12.70 -13.96
CA LEU A 371 -0.05 -13.29 -13.68
C LEU A 371 -0.13 -14.72 -13.10
N ASN A 372 -1.32 -15.32 -13.04
CA ASN A 372 -1.56 -16.63 -12.42
C ASN A 372 -1.13 -16.70 -10.93
N ILE A 373 -1.17 -15.58 -10.22
CA ILE A 373 -0.98 -15.50 -8.77
C ILE A 373 -2.36 -15.67 -8.13
N ASP A 374 -2.58 -16.82 -7.51
CA ASP A 374 -3.80 -17.11 -6.76
C ASP A 374 -3.69 -16.56 -5.33
N PRO A 375 -4.44 -15.51 -4.96
CA PRO A 375 -4.35 -14.93 -3.63
C PRO A 375 -4.98 -15.80 -2.53
N ASN A 376 -5.60 -16.93 -2.87
CA ASN A 376 -6.03 -17.93 -1.88
C ASN A 376 -4.86 -18.79 -1.37
N LYS A 377 -3.74 -18.79 -2.09
CA LYS A 377 -2.48 -19.40 -1.63
C LYS A 377 -1.77 -18.44 -0.68
N LYS A 378 -0.88 -18.98 0.15
CA LYS A 378 0.00 -18.13 0.96
C LYS A 378 1.03 -17.48 0.04
N LEU A 379 0.99 -16.15 -0.04
CA LEU A 379 1.97 -15.38 -0.81
C LEU A 379 3.15 -15.02 0.10
N VAL A 380 4.35 -15.31 -0.36
CA VAL A 380 5.61 -14.93 0.27
C VAL A 380 6.31 -13.94 -0.65
N PHE A 381 6.20 -12.66 -0.34
CA PHE A 381 6.76 -11.60 -1.18
C PHE A 381 8.26 -11.43 -0.94
N PHE A 382 9.03 -11.16 -1.99
CA PHE A 382 10.42 -10.77 -1.87
C PHE A 382 10.80 -9.75 -2.95
N CYS A 383 11.90 -9.03 -2.75
CA CYS A 383 12.49 -8.19 -3.80
C CYS A 383 14.02 -8.24 -3.69
N GLY A 384 14.72 -7.11 -3.85
CA GLY A 384 16.15 -7.02 -3.57
C GLY A 384 16.48 -7.27 -2.09
N SER A 385 15.98 -6.38 -1.23
CA SER A 385 16.27 -6.31 0.22
C SER A 385 15.02 -6.17 1.11
N GLY A 386 13.82 -6.37 0.56
CA GLY A 386 12.57 -6.46 1.34
C GLY A 386 11.67 -5.23 1.34
N TRP A 387 12.12 -4.07 0.86
CA TRP A 387 11.34 -2.81 0.89
C TRP A 387 10.05 -2.89 0.06
N ARG A 388 10.18 -3.09 -1.26
CA ARG A 388 9.04 -3.28 -2.18
C ARG A 388 8.12 -4.44 -1.77
N ALA A 389 8.70 -5.52 -1.24
CA ALA A 389 7.95 -6.66 -0.75
C ALA A 389 7.11 -6.33 0.50
N SER A 390 7.62 -5.46 1.38
CA SER A 390 6.91 -5.03 2.59
C SER A 390 5.66 -4.22 2.23
N GLU A 391 5.76 -3.36 1.23
CA GLU A 391 4.61 -2.61 0.71
C GLU A 391 3.57 -3.53 0.04
N ALA A 392 4.00 -4.46 -0.81
CA ALA A 392 3.10 -5.46 -1.40
C ALA A 392 2.41 -6.32 -0.32
N LEU A 393 3.11 -6.68 0.77
CA LEU A 393 2.53 -7.39 1.90
C LEU A 393 1.40 -6.58 2.54
N TYR A 394 1.62 -5.30 2.87
CA TYR A 394 0.59 -4.43 3.42
C TYR A 394 -0.64 -4.31 2.51
N TYR A 395 -0.43 -4.13 1.21
CA TYR A 395 -1.53 -4.09 0.25
C TYR A 395 -2.31 -5.41 0.22
N SER A 396 -1.64 -6.55 0.33
CA SER A 396 -2.33 -7.85 0.44
C SER A 396 -3.18 -7.96 1.72
N GLN A 397 -2.74 -7.38 2.84
CA GLN A 397 -3.52 -7.34 4.08
C GLN A 397 -4.75 -6.43 3.96
N VAL A 398 -4.61 -5.28 3.29
CA VAL A 398 -5.74 -4.38 2.98
C VAL A 398 -6.83 -5.14 2.23
N LEU A 399 -6.44 -5.99 1.28
CA LEU A 399 -7.35 -6.84 0.50
C LEU A 399 -7.90 -8.04 1.29
N GLY A 400 -7.45 -8.27 2.52
CA GLY A 400 -7.93 -9.32 3.41
C GLY A 400 -7.06 -10.58 3.48
N PHE A 401 -5.92 -10.63 2.79
CA PHE A 401 -5.02 -11.79 2.77
C PHE A 401 -4.01 -11.73 3.92
N LYS A 402 -4.47 -12.09 5.13
CA LYS A 402 -3.70 -11.93 6.38
C LYS A 402 -2.58 -12.96 6.61
N ASN A 403 -2.56 -14.06 5.88
CA ASN A 403 -1.59 -15.16 6.06
C ASN A 403 -0.32 -15.02 5.19
N ASN A 404 -0.20 -13.90 4.48
CA ASN A 404 0.97 -13.63 3.64
C ASN A 404 2.16 -13.19 4.49
N SER A 405 3.35 -13.25 3.90
CA SER A 405 4.61 -12.97 4.59
C SER A 405 5.65 -12.41 3.62
N ILE A 406 6.82 -12.02 4.12
CA ILE A 406 7.97 -11.67 3.28
C ILE A 406 9.14 -12.63 3.47
N TYR A 407 9.88 -12.90 2.39
CA TYR A 407 11.27 -13.32 2.49
C TYR A 407 12.15 -12.06 2.48
N SER A 408 12.44 -11.57 3.70
CA SER A 408 12.96 -10.20 3.93
C SER A 408 14.26 -9.90 3.19
N ASN A 409 15.26 -10.77 3.29
CA ASN A 409 16.57 -10.52 2.68
C ASN A 409 16.62 -10.80 1.17
N GLY A 410 15.55 -11.38 0.60
CA GLY A 410 15.29 -11.45 -0.83
C GLY A 410 16.46 -11.92 -1.71
N TRP A 411 16.60 -11.28 -2.88
CA TRP A 411 17.65 -11.55 -3.85
C TRP A 411 19.04 -11.30 -3.28
N MET A 412 19.19 -10.34 -2.37
CA MET A 412 20.46 -9.99 -1.76
C MET A 412 21.09 -11.19 -1.04
N GLU A 413 20.34 -11.88 -0.18
CA GLU A 413 20.83 -13.09 0.50
C GLU A 413 20.88 -14.28 -0.45
N TRP A 414 19.85 -14.48 -1.29
CA TRP A 414 19.82 -15.61 -2.22
C TRP A 414 21.01 -15.64 -3.16
N SER A 415 21.40 -14.47 -3.68
CA SER A 415 22.41 -14.34 -4.72
C SER A 415 23.84 -14.54 -4.22
N LYS A 416 24.10 -14.31 -2.92
CA LYS A 416 25.41 -14.53 -2.28
C LYS A 416 25.89 -15.97 -2.39
N ASN A 417 24.99 -16.94 -2.23
CA ASN A 417 25.34 -18.34 -2.41
C ASN A 417 25.21 -18.75 -3.89
N LYS A 418 26.34 -18.97 -4.55
CA LYS A 418 26.41 -19.36 -5.97
C LYS A 418 25.67 -20.67 -6.28
N ASN A 419 25.51 -21.55 -5.29
CA ASN A 419 24.79 -22.83 -5.45
C ASN A 419 23.27 -22.70 -5.40
N ASN A 420 22.74 -21.55 -4.94
CA ASN A 420 21.30 -21.33 -5.01
C ASN A 420 20.86 -21.21 -6.47
N PRO A 421 19.80 -21.93 -6.89
CA PRO A 421 19.38 -21.98 -8.28
C PRO A 421 18.77 -20.65 -8.73
N ILE A 422 19.11 -20.22 -9.93
CA ILE A 422 18.62 -18.99 -10.55
C ILE A 422 18.21 -19.23 -12.00
N GLU A 423 17.44 -18.30 -12.55
CA GLU A 423 17.09 -18.24 -13.97
C GLU A 423 17.41 -16.85 -14.56
N LEU A 424 17.56 -16.80 -15.88
CA LEU A 424 17.85 -15.61 -16.69
C LEU A 424 16.96 -15.60 -17.93
N GLY A 425 16.83 -14.44 -18.58
CA GLY A 425 16.13 -14.29 -19.84
C GLY A 425 14.62 -14.05 -19.71
N VAL A 426 13.98 -13.82 -20.85
CA VAL A 426 12.53 -13.59 -20.97
C VAL A 426 11.76 -14.89 -20.64
N GLU A 427 10.57 -14.74 -20.05
CA GLU A 427 9.65 -15.84 -19.69
C GLU A 427 8.52 -16.02 -20.70
#